data_AF-G7Q1R8-F1
#
_entry.id   AF-G7Q1R8-F1
#
_cell.length_a   1.000
_cell.length_b   1.000
_cell.length_c   1.000
_cell.angle_alpha   90.00
_cell.angle_beta   90.00
_cell.angle_gamma   90.00
#
_symmetry.space_group_name_H-M   'P 1'
#
loop_
_entity.id
_entity.type
_entity.pdbx_description
1 polymer ?
#
loop_
_entity_poly.entity_id
_entity_poly.type
_entity_poly.pdbx_seq_one_letter_code
_entity_poly.pdbx_strand_id
1 'polypeptide(L)'
;MLRLLRSALAFFRTTADPTEQQRPQQQGPQQQGDTELTTVQGVVTSFCDDYGMIDESIYFSSDVVTGDVPLKIGQKVNVVVEEDKPLYGLRAIKV
;
A
#
# COMPACT_ATOMS: atom_id res chain seq x y z
N MET A 1 -7.56 -16.02 25.39
CA MET A 1 -6.57 -15.21 26.14
C MET A 1 -5.29 -15.08 25.30
N LEU A 2 -5.28 -14.21 24.28
CA LEU A 2 -4.12 -14.03 23.39
C LEU A 2 -3.09 -13.11 24.06
N ARG A 3 -1.87 -13.62 24.27
CA ARG A 3 -0.74 -12.89 24.86
C ARG A 3 -0.01 -12.12 23.75
N LEU A 4 -0.07 -10.80 23.85
CA LEU A 4 0.61 -9.83 22.98
C LEU A 4 2.14 -9.99 23.10
N LEU A 5 2.80 -10.41 22.02
CA LEU A 5 4.26 -10.28 21.91
C LEU A 5 4.58 -8.86 21.46
N ARG A 6 5.10 -8.08 22.42
CA ARG A 6 5.55 -6.70 22.26
C ARG A 6 6.87 -6.68 21.50
N SER A 7 6.90 -5.92 20.42
CA SER A 7 8.09 -5.51 19.69
C SER A 7 9.03 -4.72 20.60
N ALA A 8 10.32 -5.05 20.60
CA ALA A 8 11.36 -4.30 21.31
C ALA A 8 12.45 -3.91 20.31
N LEU A 9 12.31 -2.72 19.72
CA LEU A 9 13.39 -2.07 18.98
C LEU A 9 14.36 -1.46 19.99
N ALA A 10 15.55 -2.04 20.09
CA ALA A 10 16.63 -1.45 20.87
C ALA A 10 17.31 -0.33 20.07
N PHE A 11 17.28 0.81 20.71
CA PHE A 11 17.72 2.14 20.34
C PHE A 11 19.26 2.20 20.30
N PHE A 12 19.83 2.64 19.17
CA PHE A 12 21.02 3.50 19.05
C PHE A 12 22.37 3.03 19.64
N ARG A 13 23.34 2.80 18.75
CA ARG A 13 24.72 3.32 18.93
C ARG A 13 25.11 4.19 17.75
N THR A 14 25.11 5.48 18.02
CA THR A 14 25.54 6.61 17.19
C THR A 14 27.07 6.76 17.25
N THR A 15 27.69 7.08 16.11
CA THR A 15 28.52 8.29 15.88
C THR A 15 29.66 8.00 14.89
N ALA A 16 29.55 8.57 13.69
CA ALA A 16 30.64 9.20 12.94
C ALA A 16 30.06 10.05 11.79
N ASP A 17 29.65 11.28 12.14
CA ASP A 17 29.71 12.58 11.43
C ASP A 17 29.35 12.76 9.92
N PRO A 18 29.05 14.00 9.49
CA PRO A 18 27.90 14.29 8.63
C PRO A 18 28.31 14.89 7.28
N THR A 19 27.70 14.41 6.21
CA THR A 19 27.69 15.17 4.95
C THR A 19 26.25 15.35 4.53
N GLU A 20 25.68 16.46 4.96
CA GLU A 20 24.50 17.09 4.40
C GLU A 20 24.65 17.18 2.88
N GLN A 21 23.98 16.30 2.14
CA GLN A 21 23.55 16.63 0.79
C GLN A 21 22.23 15.95 0.50
N GLN A 22 21.17 16.74 0.67
CA GLN A 22 19.82 16.49 0.18
C GLN A 22 19.86 15.88 -1.22
N ARG A 23 19.45 14.62 -1.31
CA ARG A 23 18.96 14.01 -2.54
C ARG A 23 17.63 13.36 -2.18
N PRO A 24 16.54 13.60 -2.94
CA PRO A 24 15.31 12.82 -2.77
C PRO A 24 15.70 11.36 -2.85
N GLN A 25 15.35 10.57 -1.83
CA GLN A 25 15.68 9.16 -1.76
C GLN A 25 15.04 8.46 -2.96
N GLN A 26 15.84 8.30 -4.01
CA GLN A 26 15.60 7.38 -5.09
C GLN A 26 15.64 5.98 -4.46
N GLN A 27 14.46 5.45 -4.20
CA GLN A 27 14.30 4.04 -3.86
C GLN A 27 14.74 3.23 -5.09
N GLY A 28 15.70 2.32 -4.86
CA GLY A 28 16.39 1.52 -5.86
C GLY A 28 15.47 0.59 -6.67
N PRO A 29 16.07 -0.12 -7.63
CA PRO A 29 15.53 -0.26 -8.98
C PRO A 29 14.12 -0.85 -8.95
N GLN A 30 13.16 -0.01 -9.34
CA GLN A 30 11.89 -0.47 -9.85
C GLN A 30 12.23 -1.48 -10.95
N GLN A 31 11.98 -2.76 -10.68
CA GLN A 31 11.88 -3.75 -11.74
C GLN A 31 10.65 -3.36 -12.53
N GLN A 32 10.85 -2.39 -13.41
CA GLN A 32 9.88 -1.89 -14.37
C GLN A 32 9.79 -2.98 -15.45
N GLY A 33 9.18 -4.10 -15.08
CA GLY A 33 8.33 -4.78 -16.05
C GLY A 33 7.27 -3.76 -16.45
N ASP A 34 6.99 -3.66 -17.74
CA ASP A 34 5.96 -2.78 -18.31
C ASP A 34 4.55 -3.20 -17.84
N THR A 35 4.30 -3.25 -16.54
CA THR A 35 2.96 -3.39 -16.00
C THR A 35 2.33 -2.01 -16.08
N GLU A 36 1.37 -1.86 -17.00
CA GLU A 36 0.66 -0.62 -17.21
C GLU A 36 -0.13 -0.25 -15.95
N LEU A 37 0.35 0.77 -15.24
CA LEU A 37 -0.33 1.30 -14.06
C LEU A 37 -1.32 2.37 -14.48
N THR A 38 -2.57 2.23 -14.05
CA THR A 38 -3.61 3.24 -14.30
C THR A 38 -4.19 3.74 -12.99
N THR A 39 -4.62 4.99 -12.96
CA THR A 39 -5.34 5.56 -11.81
C THR A 39 -6.81 5.65 -12.14
N VAL A 40 -7.65 5.09 -11.28
CA VAL A 40 -9.11 5.07 -11.41
C VAL A 40 -9.77 5.60 -10.15
N GLN A 41 -10.99 6.11 -10.26
CA GLN A 41 -11.83 6.41 -9.10
C GLN A 41 -12.81 5.28 -8.89
N GLY A 42 -13.13 4.97 -7.64
CA GLY A 42 -14.17 3.99 -7.32
C GLY A 42 -14.72 4.16 -5.91
N VAL A 43 -15.67 3.31 -5.55
CA VAL A 43 -16.31 3.27 -4.24
C VAL A 43 -15.93 1.98 -3.51
N VAL A 44 -15.53 2.08 -2.25
CA VAL A 44 -15.29 0.90 -1.41
C VAL A 44 -16.62 0.17 -1.20
N THR A 45 -16.74 -1.05 -1.72
CA THR A 45 -17.96 -1.87 -1.62
C THR A 45 -17.85 -2.95 -0.55
N SER A 46 -16.64 -3.41 -0.25
CA SER A 46 -16.37 -4.28 0.90
C SER A 46 -15.01 -3.98 1.51
N PHE A 47 -14.90 -4.18 2.82
CA PHE A 47 -13.64 -4.06 3.55
C PHE A 47 -13.74 -4.90 4.83
N CYS A 48 -12.86 -5.89 4.98
CA CYS A 48 -12.80 -6.76 6.15
C CYS A 48 -11.35 -7.17 6.42
N ASP A 49 -10.91 -6.96 7.66
CA ASP A 49 -9.60 -7.36 8.19
C ASP A 49 -8.40 -6.91 7.35
N ASP A 50 -8.01 -7.70 6.36
CA ASP A 50 -6.78 -7.56 5.56
C ASP A 50 -7.01 -7.35 4.06
N TYR A 51 -8.26 -7.29 3.58
CA TYR A 51 -8.58 -6.98 2.18
C TYR A 51 -9.93 -6.28 2.00
N GLY A 52 -10.19 -5.83 0.77
CA GLY A 52 -11.48 -5.27 0.37
C GLY A 52 -11.68 -5.19 -1.13
N MET A 53 -12.84 -4.66 -1.50
CA MET A 53 -13.26 -4.44 -2.89
C MET A 53 -13.61 -2.98 -3.14
N ILE A 54 -13.25 -2.52 -4.32
CA ILE A 54 -13.70 -1.25 -4.89
C ILE A 54 -14.55 -1.56 -6.13
N ASP A 55 -15.72 -0.94 -6.21
CA ASP A 55 -16.73 -1.17 -7.26
C ASP A 55 -16.99 -2.65 -7.56
N GLU A 56 -16.93 -3.49 -6.52
CA GLU A 56 -17.17 -4.94 -6.58
C GLU A 56 -16.19 -5.73 -7.47
N SER A 57 -15.15 -5.08 -8.03
CA SER A 57 -14.32 -5.65 -9.10
C SER A 57 -12.82 -5.42 -8.93
N ILE A 58 -12.41 -4.44 -8.14
CA ILE A 58 -11.00 -4.14 -7.87
C ILE A 58 -10.64 -4.66 -6.48
N TYR A 59 -9.81 -5.69 -6.43
CA TYR A 59 -9.26 -6.21 -5.19
C TYR A 59 -8.18 -5.28 -4.65
N PHE A 60 -8.20 -5.01 -3.35
CA PHE A 60 -7.08 -4.40 -2.65
C PHE A 60 -6.78 -5.16 -1.35
N SER A 61 -5.50 -5.21 -0.98
CA SER A 61 -5.10 -5.66 0.36
C SER A 61 -4.83 -4.45 1.26
N SER A 62 -4.98 -4.64 2.57
CA SER A 62 -4.89 -3.52 3.52
C SER A 62 -3.48 -2.91 3.60
N ASP A 63 -2.44 -3.61 3.15
CA ASP A 63 -1.07 -3.11 3.09
C ASP A 63 -0.86 -2.02 2.02
N VAL A 64 -1.73 -1.95 1.02
CA VAL A 64 -1.66 -0.92 -0.04
C VAL A 64 -2.51 0.32 0.25
N VAL A 65 -3.27 0.33 1.35
CA VAL A 65 -4.07 1.47 1.78
C VAL A 65 -3.15 2.53 2.34
N THR A 66 -3.21 3.73 1.76
CA THR A 66 -2.39 4.86 2.18
C THR A 66 -3.15 5.79 3.10
N GLY A 67 -2.51 6.16 4.21
CA GLY A 67 -3.08 7.06 5.22
C GLY A 67 -3.45 6.36 6.53
N ASP A 68 -3.71 7.18 7.55
CA ASP A 68 -3.87 6.71 8.94
C ASP A 68 -5.33 6.40 9.30
N VAL A 69 -6.24 6.65 8.37
CA VAL A 69 -7.69 6.55 8.57
C VAL A 69 -8.21 5.28 7.92
N PRO A 70 -8.89 4.38 8.66
CA PRO A 70 -9.52 3.20 8.08
C PRO A 70 -10.54 3.55 7.00
N LEU A 71 -10.52 2.79 5.90
CA LEU A 71 -11.51 2.90 4.83
C LEU A 71 -12.91 2.52 5.33
N LYS A 72 -13.93 3.15 4.76
CA LYS A 72 -15.34 2.87 5.05
C LYS A 72 -16.06 2.42 3.79
N ILE A 73 -17.01 1.49 3.94
CA ILE A 73 -17.92 1.12 2.85
C ILE A 73 -18.69 2.38 2.40
N GLY A 74 -18.79 2.58 1.09
CA GLY A 74 -19.38 3.78 0.46
C GLY A 74 -18.40 4.95 0.30
N GLN A 75 -17.15 4.83 0.75
CA GLN A 75 -16.13 5.86 0.56
C GLN A 75 -15.65 5.90 -0.90
N LYS A 76 -15.59 7.10 -1.47
CA LYS A 76 -14.93 7.33 -2.77
C LYS A 76 -13.41 7.39 -2.58
N VAL A 77 -12.68 6.70 -3.44
CA VAL A 77 -11.23 6.57 -3.39
C VAL A 77 -10.63 6.74 -4.79
N ASN A 78 -9.39 7.21 -4.85
CA ASN A 78 -8.57 7.22 -6.06
C ASN A 78 -7.52 6.12 -5.91
N VAL A 79 -7.55 5.15 -6.81
CA VAL A 79 -6.70 3.96 -6.69
C VAL A 79 -5.82 3.77 -7.89
N VAL A 80 -4.59 3.34 -7.64
CA VAL A 80 -3.67 2.92 -8.69
C VAL A 80 -3.79 1.42 -8.84
N VAL A 81 -4.13 0.98 -10.05
CA VAL A 81 -4.39 -0.42 -10.36
C VAL A 81 -3.41 -0.95 -11.39
N GLU A 82 -3.19 -2.25 -11.32
CA GLU A 82 -2.47 -3.04 -12.31
C GLU A 82 -3.30 -4.25 -12.75
N GLU A 83 -2.98 -4.81 -13.90
CA GLU A 83 -3.55 -6.08 -14.34
C GLU A 83 -2.94 -7.24 -13.56
N ASP A 84 -3.79 -7.98 -12.85
CA ASP A 84 -3.43 -9.21 -12.15
C ASP A 84 -3.43 -10.37 -13.16
N LYS A 85 -2.26 -10.64 -13.76
CA LYS A 85 -2.10 -11.67 -14.80
C LYS A 85 -2.61 -13.07 -14.38
N PRO A 86 -2.37 -13.55 -13.14
CA PRO A 86 -2.98 -14.79 -12.66
C PRO A 86 -4.52 -14.79 -12.63
N LEU A 87 -5.15 -13.67 -12.31
CA LEU A 87 -6.60 -13.59 -12.06
C LEU A 87 -7.40 -12.96 -13.20
N TYR A 88 -6.74 -12.47 -14.26
CA TYR A 88 -7.34 -11.73 -15.37
C TYR A 88 -8.24 -10.58 -14.89
N GLY A 89 -7.85 -9.91 -13.80
CA GLY A 89 -8.61 -8.86 -13.14
C GLY A 89 -7.75 -7.65 -12.79
N LEU A 90 -8.35 -6.64 -12.18
CA LEU A 90 -7.63 -5.45 -11.69
C LEU A 90 -7.31 -5.61 -10.21
N ARG A 91 -6.06 -5.33 -9.86
CA ARG A 91 -5.59 -5.27 -8.47
C ARG A 91 -5.09 -3.88 -8.14
N ALA A 92 -5.51 -3.34 -7.01
CA ALA A 92 -4.97 -2.10 -6.49
C ALA A 92 -3.57 -2.32 -5.88
N ILE A 93 -2.64 -1.47 -6.28
CA ILE A 93 -1.29 -1.37 -5.70
C ILE A 93 -1.15 -0.15 -4.76
N LYS A 94 -2.13 0.76 -4.81
CA LYS A 94 -2.23 1.91 -3.93
C LYS A 94 -3.68 2.36 -3.82
N VAL A 95 -4.16 2.55 -2.60
CA VAL A 95 -5.51 3.05 -2.28
C VAL A 95 -5.45 4.32 -1.43
#